data_AF-A0A2E7HHL4-F1
#
_entry.id   AF-A0A2E7HHL4-F1
#
_cell.length_a   1.000
_cell.length_b   1.000
_cell.length_c   1.000
_cell.angle_alpha   90.00
_cell.angle_beta   90.00
_cell.angle_gamma   90.00
#
_symmetry.space_group_name_H-M   'P 1'
#
loop_
_entity.id
_entity.type
_entity.pdbx_description
1 polymer ?
#
loop_
_entity_poly.entity_id
_entity_poly.type
_entity_poly.pdbx_seq_one_letter_code
_entity_poly.pdbx_strand_id
1 'polypeptide(L)' 'MAIGFAHQVAGTSDVHPFTLVDIPLVMMRGDDGIVHVFHNICPYDAYPVVFDDASGLKEIIAP' A
#
# COMPACT_ATOMS: atom_id res chain seq x y z
N MET A 1 -18.62 3.31 4.48
CA MET A 1 -17.39 3.45 5.28
C MET A 1 -16.27 3.77 4.31
N ALA A 2 -15.54 4.86 4.50
CA ALA A 2 -14.37 5.21 3.70
C ALA A 2 -13.10 4.86 4.50
N ILE A 3 -12.08 4.34 3.82
CA ILE A 3 -10.82 3.87 4.44
C ILE A 3 -9.62 4.79 4.16
N GLY A 4 -9.84 5.87 3.40
CA GLY A 4 -8.81 6.85 3.05
C GLY A 4 -9.26 7.79 1.93
N PHE A 5 -8.34 8.64 1.49
CA PHE A 5 -8.52 9.61 0.41
C PHE A 5 -7.59 9.30 -0.75
N ALA A 6 -8.10 9.42 -1.98
CA ALA A 6 -7.32 9.12 -3.19
C ALA A 6 -6.03 9.97 -3.36
N HIS A 7 -5.93 11.13 -2.70
CA HIS A 7 -4.74 11.98 -2.75
C HIS A 7 -3.57 11.44 -1.91
N GLN A 8 -3.82 10.48 -1.01
CA GLN A 8 -2.75 9.80 -0.25
C GLN A 8 -1.86 8.95 -1.17
N VAL A 9 -2.36 8.62 -2.38
CA VAL A 9 -1.62 7.99 -3.47
C VAL A 9 -1.90 8.78 -4.75
N ALA A 10 -1.33 9.98 -4.85
CA ALA A 10 -1.67 10.94 -5.89
C ALA A 10 -1.09 10.57 -7.26
N GLY A 11 0.18 10.14 -7.28
CA GLY A 11 0.91 9.67 -8.44
C GLY A 11 0.76 8.17 -8.64
N THR A 12 1.02 7.71 -9.87
CA THR A 12 1.20 6.28 -10.15
C THR A 12 2.38 5.76 -9.33
N SER A 13 2.25 4.53 -8.86
CA SER A 13 3.29 3.84 -8.08
C SER A 13 3.54 4.48 -6.70
N ASP A 14 2.61 5.29 -6.20
CA ASP A 14 2.56 5.74 -4.80
C ASP A 14 1.98 4.64 -3.91
N VAL A 15 2.51 4.50 -2.70
CA VAL A 15 2.02 3.59 -1.66
C VAL A 15 1.81 4.33 -0.34
N HIS A 16 0.79 3.91 0.41
CA HIS A 16 0.42 4.44 1.71
C HIS A 16 0.00 3.28 2.65
N PRO A 17 0.84 2.88 3.61
CA PRO A 17 0.49 1.86 4.60
C PRO A 17 -0.46 2.43 5.67
N PHE A 18 -1.44 1.62 6.09
CA PHE A 18 -2.37 1.99 7.17
C PHE A 18 -2.92 0.73 7.86
N THR A 19 -3.52 0.91 9.05
CA THR A 19 -4.14 -0.19 9.81
C THR A 19 -5.65 0.01 9.89
N LEU A 20 -6.42 -1.05 9.61
CA LEU A 20 -7.87 -1.07 9.76
C LEU A 20 -8.27 -2.28 10.62
N VAL A 21 -8.80 -2.02 11.81
CA VAL A 21 -9.23 -3.08 12.76
C VAL A 21 -8.10 -4.09 13.00
N ASP A 22 -6.91 -3.56 13.34
CA ASP A 22 -5.68 -4.34 13.59
C ASP A 22 -5.14 -5.14 12.38
N ILE A 23 -5.70 -4.94 11.18
CA ILE A 23 -5.21 -5.54 9.94
C ILE A 23 -4.30 -4.52 9.22
N PRO A 24 -3.01 -4.83 8.99
CA PRO A 24 -2.13 -3.96 8.23
C PRO A 24 -2.48 -4.06 6.73
N LEU A 25 -2.74 -2.90 6.13
CA LEU A 25 -3.08 -2.73 4.73
C LEU A 25 -2.11 -1.76 4.06
N VAL A 26 -2.03 -1.83 2.74
CA VAL A 26 -1.33 -0.84 1.92
C VAL A 26 -2.25 -0.41 0.80
N MET A 27 -2.49 0.90 0.71
CA MET A 27 -3.13 1.52 -0.44
C MET A 27 -2.04 1.86 -1.45
N MET A 28 -2.30 1.63 -2.73
CA MET A 28 -1.38 2.05 -3.79
C MET A 28 -2.13 2.54 -5.01
N ARG A 29 -1.49 3.38 -5.81
CA ARG A 29 -1.94 3.64 -7.19
C ARG A 29 -1.13 2.79 -8.14
N GLY A 30 -1.78 1.88 -8.87
CA GLY A 30 -1.14 1.09 -9.90
C GLY A 30 -0.64 1.97 -11.05
N ASP A 31 0.23 1.40 -11.87
CA ASP A 31 0.71 2.05 -13.09
C ASP A 31 -0.42 2.27 -14.12
N ASP A 32 -1.53 1.53 -13.96
CA ASP A 32 -2.79 1.71 -14.68
C ASP A 32 -3.63 2.91 -14.17
N GLY A 33 -3.16 3.60 -13.12
CA GLY A 33 -3.83 4.72 -12.48
C GLY A 33 -4.96 4.32 -11.52
N ILE A 34 -5.21 3.03 -11.31
CA ILE A 34 -6.25 2.53 -10.43
C ILE A 34 -5.75 2.50 -8.98
N VAL A 35 -6.62 2.83 -8.03
CA VAL A 35 -6.30 2.69 -6.60
C VAL A 35 -6.61 1.27 -6.16
N HIS A 36 -5.60 0.58 -5.65
CA HIS A 36 -5.69 -0.76 -5.08
C HIS A 36 -5.43 -0.73 -3.58
N VAL A 37 -5.94 -1.73 -2.87
CA VAL A 37 -5.62 -1.97 -1.46
C VAL A 37 -5.32 -3.45 -1.29
N PHE A 38 -4.18 -3.75 -0.65
CA PHE A 38 -3.72 -5.09 -0.34
C PHE A 38 -3.52 -5.26 1.16
N HIS A 39 -3.52 -6.50 1.63
CA HIS A 39 -2.93 -6.81 2.94
C HIS A 39 -1.44 -6.51 2.86
N ASN A 40 -0.93 -5.71 3.79
CA ASN A 40 0.48 -5.35 3.87
C ASN A 40 1.24 -6.43 4.64
N ILE A 41 1.22 -7.65 4.11
CA ILE A 41 1.74 -8.87 4.72
C ILE A 41 2.41 -9.69 3.62
N CYS A 42 3.68 -10.02 3.80
CA CYS A 42 4.41 -10.88 2.88
C CYS A 42 3.80 -12.30 2.88
N PRO A 43 3.47 -12.89 1.72
CA PRO A 43 2.93 -14.25 1.68
C PRO A 43 3.90 -15.34 2.18
N TYR A 44 5.19 -15.04 2.31
CA TYR A 44 6.21 -15.99 2.73
C TYR A 44 6.18 -16.24 4.25
N ASP A 45 6.25 -15.18 5.05
CA ASP A 45 6.45 -15.25 6.52
C ASP A 45 5.47 -14.38 7.32
N ALA A 46 4.50 -13.78 6.63
CA ALA A 46 3.54 -12.84 7.20
C ALA A 46 4.14 -11.55 7.81
N TYR A 47 5.36 -11.18 7.42
CA TYR A 47 5.97 -9.94 7.89
C TYR A 47 5.46 -8.72 7.10
N PRO A 48 5.25 -7.56 7.73
CA PRO A 48 4.88 -6.33 7.02
C PRO A 48 5.94 -5.91 6.01
N VAL A 49 5.50 -5.42 4.85
CA VAL A 49 6.41 -5.13 3.73
C VAL A 49 6.64 -3.63 3.54
N VAL A 50 5.60 -2.83 3.67
CA VAL A 50 5.66 -1.36 3.53
C VAL A 50 5.51 -0.72 4.90
N PHE A 51 6.51 0.04 5.33
CA PHE A 51 6.51 0.68 6.66
C PHE A 51 6.12 2.16 6.59
N ASP A 52 6.49 2.82 5.50
CA ASP A 52 6.32 4.26 5.30
C ASP A 52 5.72 4.54 3.92
N ASP A 53 5.19 5.76 3.77
CA ASP A 53 4.78 6.27 2.47
C ASP A 53 5.97 6.29 1.50
N ALA A 54 5.72 5.92 0.25
CA ALA A 54 6.73 5.98 -0.79
C ALA A 54 6.08 6.27 -2.16
N SER A 55 6.87 6.85 -3.05
CA SER A 55 6.45 7.27 -4.38
C SER A 55 7.35 6.68 -5.46
N GLY A 56 6.77 6.40 -6.63
CA GLY A 56 7.51 5.91 -7.78
C GLY A 56 8.08 4.49 -7.63
N LEU A 57 7.48 3.65 -6.78
CA LEU A 57 7.92 2.28 -6.55
C LEU A 57 7.54 1.35 -7.70
N LYS A 58 8.52 0.76 -8.39
CA LYS A 58 8.24 -0.26 -9.42
C LYS A 58 7.82 -1.59 -8.84
N GLU A 59 8.36 -1.93 -7.68
CA GLU A 59 8.16 -3.21 -7.01
C GLU A 59 8.14 -2.99 -5.50
N ILE A 60 7.37 -3.82 -4.80
CA ILE A 60 7.33 -3.90 -3.34
C ILE A 60 8.12 -5.15 -2.95
N ILE A 61 9.24 -4.95 -2.25
CA ILE A 61 10.20 -6.01 -1.92
C ILE A 61 10.19 -6.22 -0.40
N ALA A 62 10.02 -7.48 0.03
CA ALA A 62 10.15 -7.84 1.44
C ALA A 62 11.61 -7.67 1.90
N PRO A 63 11.86 -7.22 3.15
CA PRO A 63 13.20 -7.05 3.70
C PRO A 63 14.09 -8.29 3.62
#